data_AF-A0A0F9H6X7-F1
#
_entry.id   AF-A0A0F9H6X7-F1
#
_cell.length_a   1.000
_cell.length_b   1.000
_cell.length_c   1.000
_cell.angle_alpha   90.00
_cell.angle_beta   90.00
_cell.angle_gamma   90.00
#
_symmetry.space_group_name_H-M   'P 1'
#
loop_
_entity.id
_entity.type
_entity.pdbx_description
1 polymer ?
#
loop_
_entity_poly.entity_id
_entity_poly.type
_entity_poly.pdbx_seq_one_letter_code
_entity_poly.pdbx_strand_id
1 'polypeptide(L)'
;MGPGPGERGGEVVFYGSLSEMLFPGRSKKHNSETPGYLISRSLTARYLSGEKSVLIAGGDPETKNTGDRGQVGTGGKKKRPEVSDSKHPAIMVLGANEHNLKDIDVRIPLGRLVCVTGVSGSGKSTLVQDVLYNALRKLKNRPVEIPGSHRAVHGHEQIDDVVLVDQSPIGRTTRSNPATYVGALDRIRKLFSEEPLSKQRGYTPGTFSFNSVKGRCDTCGGSGFEHIEMQFLSDVYLRCPDCDGRRYKKEVLDVKLFPSAWPGEGPGTGSHSSGSEAKSIADVLDMTVNEAYGFFSEEPGVLRVLETLRAVGLDYISLGQPVPTLSGGEAQRLKLAGHLVRSGENLPKGERLLFLLDEPTTGLHFDDIATLLRALRQLLVSGHSVVVIEHNIDVIRSADWIIDLGPEGGEEGGEIVCAGPPLEIARCVKSHTGTVLAQLMDKTDQKTAFSTENNRTVRAAPHETSVSYGPGRPILIRRAREHNLR
;
A
#
# COMPACT_ATOMS: atom_id res chain seq x y z
N MET A 1 22.73 1.13 -4.67
CA MET A 1 23.07 2.15 -3.65
C MET A 1 22.26 1.85 -2.39
N GLY A 2 22.83 2.06 -1.20
CA GLY A 2 22.27 1.84 0.13
C GLY A 2 22.13 0.37 0.57
N PRO A 3 22.25 0.04 1.87
CA PRO A 3 21.53 -1.09 2.44
C PRO A 3 20.02 -0.79 2.63
N GLY A 4 19.59 0.48 2.65
CA GLY A 4 18.18 0.90 2.76
C GLY A 4 17.90 2.33 2.26
N PRO A 5 16.66 2.84 2.41
CA PRO A 5 16.26 4.18 1.99
C PRO A 5 16.69 5.29 2.98
N GLY A 6 16.56 6.56 2.57
CA GLY A 6 16.84 7.73 3.39
C GLY A 6 18.32 7.84 3.79
N GLU A 7 18.57 8.23 5.05
CA GLU A 7 19.93 8.35 5.60
C GLU A 7 20.70 7.03 5.69
N ARG A 8 19.98 5.88 5.68
CA ARG A 8 20.58 4.54 5.58
C ARG A 8 20.97 4.18 4.13
N GLY A 9 20.76 5.10 3.19
CA GLY A 9 21.06 4.94 1.77
C GLY A 9 22.42 5.50 1.37
N GLY A 10 22.55 5.96 0.13
CA GLY A 10 23.71 6.75 -0.33
C GLY A 10 25.02 5.99 -0.59
N GLU A 11 25.16 4.74 -0.17
CA GLU A 11 26.40 3.96 -0.34
C GLU A 11 26.37 2.98 -1.52
N VAL A 12 27.46 2.79 -2.26
CA VAL A 12 27.50 1.73 -3.28
C VAL A 12 27.65 0.36 -2.60
N VAL A 13 26.54 -0.38 -2.46
CA VAL A 13 26.54 -1.74 -1.85
C VAL A 13 27.07 -2.82 -2.79
N PHE A 14 26.87 -2.68 -4.10
CA PHE A 14 27.41 -3.57 -5.11
C PHE A 14 27.57 -2.81 -6.44
N TYR A 15 28.64 -3.10 -7.17
CA TYR A 15 28.88 -2.66 -8.53
C TYR A 15 29.57 -3.79 -9.31
N GLY A 16 29.01 -4.17 -10.45
CA GLY A 16 29.51 -5.30 -11.24
C GLY A 16 28.43 -5.88 -12.14
N SER A 17 28.73 -7.00 -12.79
CA SER A 17 27.77 -7.71 -13.64
C SER A 17 26.73 -8.49 -12.82
N LEU A 18 25.57 -8.79 -13.45
CA LEU A 18 24.54 -9.64 -12.84
C LEU A 18 25.10 -11.02 -12.47
N SER A 19 25.99 -11.56 -13.30
CA SER A 19 26.69 -12.82 -13.07
C SER A 19 27.52 -12.78 -11.78
N GLU A 20 28.22 -11.67 -11.53
CA GLU A 20 29.02 -11.46 -10.32
C GLU A 20 28.14 -11.27 -9.08
N MET A 21 26.98 -10.63 -9.23
CA MET A 21 26.02 -10.46 -8.14
C MET A 21 25.41 -11.79 -7.70
N LEU A 22 25.03 -12.66 -8.65
CA LEU A 22 24.34 -13.92 -8.37
C LEU A 22 25.29 -15.09 -8.13
N PHE A 23 26.47 -15.08 -8.76
CA PHE A 23 27.45 -16.16 -8.71
C PHE A 23 28.86 -15.64 -8.37
N PRO A 24 29.05 -15.03 -7.19
CA PRO A 24 30.32 -14.41 -6.81
C PRO A 24 31.53 -15.37 -6.77
N GLY A 25 31.31 -16.69 -6.77
CA GLY A 25 32.37 -17.72 -6.80
C GLY A 25 32.94 -18.08 -8.18
N ARG A 26 32.49 -17.46 -9.28
CA ARG A 26 32.97 -17.78 -10.66
C ARG A 26 33.81 -16.68 -11.33
N SER A 27 33.93 -15.50 -10.74
CA SER A 27 34.73 -14.42 -11.35
C SER A 27 36.21 -14.57 -10.99
N LYS A 28 37.07 -14.79 -12.00
CA LYS A 28 38.53 -14.95 -11.86
C LYS A 28 39.27 -13.67 -11.47
N LYS A 29 38.59 -12.55 -11.18
CA LYS A 29 39.22 -11.21 -11.11
C LYS A 29 39.18 -10.48 -9.76
N HIS A 30 38.51 -10.98 -8.73
CA HIS A 30 38.52 -10.32 -7.41
C HIS A 30 38.92 -11.30 -6.30
N ASN A 31 40.21 -11.30 -5.97
CA ASN A 31 40.74 -11.85 -4.72
C ASN A 31 40.38 -10.88 -3.58
N SER A 32 39.36 -11.19 -2.77
CA SER A 32 39.37 -10.97 -1.30
C SER A 32 38.05 -11.21 -0.58
N GLU A 33 36.90 -11.36 -1.24
CA GLU A 33 35.61 -11.56 -0.54
C GLU A 33 34.95 -12.90 -0.89
N THR A 34 34.57 -13.66 0.14
CA THR A 34 33.95 -14.99 0.00
C THR A 34 32.58 -14.89 -0.69
N PRO A 35 32.17 -15.87 -1.53
CA PRO A 35 30.93 -15.80 -2.32
C PRO A 35 29.65 -15.53 -1.50
N GLY A 36 29.56 -16.03 -0.27
CA GLY A 36 28.41 -15.78 0.61
C GLY A 36 28.31 -14.34 1.13
N TYR A 37 29.43 -13.61 1.18
CA TYR A 37 29.50 -12.27 1.77
C TYR A 37 28.77 -11.22 0.90
N LEU A 38 28.93 -11.27 -0.42
CA LEU A 38 28.31 -10.32 -1.35
C LEU A 38 26.78 -10.50 -1.47
N ILE A 39 26.29 -11.74 -1.51
CA ILE A 39 24.84 -12.03 -1.51
C ILE A 39 24.20 -11.59 -0.19
N SER A 40 24.88 -11.82 0.95
CA SER A 40 24.36 -11.40 2.26
C SER A 40 24.24 -9.88 2.42
N ARG A 41 25.07 -9.10 1.73
CA ARG A 41 25.16 -7.64 1.86
C ARG A 41 24.19 -6.88 0.94
N SER A 42 23.94 -7.39 -0.28
CA SER A 42 23.03 -6.74 -1.24
C SER A 42 21.61 -7.27 -1.11
N LEU A 43 20.69 -6.42 -0.63
CA LEU A 43 19.27 -6.77 -0.52
C LEU A 43 18.68 -7.22 -1.87
N THR A 44 19.03 -6.52 -2.96
CA THR A 44 18.59 -6.87 -4.32
C THR A 44 19.11 -8.25 -4.74
N ALA A 45 20.37 -8.58 -4.43
CA ALA A 45 20.95 -9.89 -4.76
C ALA A 45 20.18 -11.03 -4.08
N ARG A 46 19.71 -10.82 -2.84
CA ARG A 46 18.92 -11.81 -2.09
C ARG A 46 17.56 -12.10 -2.74
N TYR A 47 16.92 -11.11 -3.34
CA TYR A 47 15.68 -11.32 -4.09
C TYR A 47 15.94 -12.00 -5.43
N LEU A 48 16.96 -11.56 -6.17
CA LEU A 48 17.29 -12.12 -7.48
C LEU A 48 17.83 -13.57 -7.39
N SER A 49 18.50 -13.93 -6.29
CA SER A 49 18.96 -15.30 -6.03
C SER A 49 17.85 -16.23 -5.51
N GLY A 50 16.71 -15.66 -5.11
CA GLY A 50 15.60 -16.38 -4.49
C GLY A 50 15.77 -16.67 -3.00
N GLU A 51 16.78 -16.12 -2.33
CA GLU A 51 16.92 -16.20 -0.86
C GLU A 51 15.78 -15.46 -0.13
N LYS A 52 15.37 -14.32 -0.68
CA LYS A 52 14.15 -13.58 -0.31
C LYS A 52 13.14 -13.66 -1.44
N SER A 53 11.86 -13.60 -1.08
CA SER A 53 10.74 -13.54 -2.03
C SER A 53 9.68 -12.57 -1.55
N VAL A 54 8.99 -11.92 -2.49
CA VAL A 54 7.88 -11.01 -2.19
C VAL A 54 6.65 -11.76 -1.67
N LEU A 55 6.49 -13.03 -2.07
CA LEU A 55 5.39 -13.89 -1.63
C LEU A 55 5.35 -13.97 -0.10
N ILE A 56 4.23 -13.51 0.45
CA ILE A 56 3.89 -13.70 1.85
C ILE A 56 3.56 -15.19 2.00
N ALA A 57 4.45 -15.94 2.64
CA ALA A 57 4.18 -17.34 3.00
C ALA A 57 2.81 -17.41 3.69
N GLY A 58 1.88 -18.20 3.13
CA GLY A 58 0.50 -18.22 3.60
C GLY A 58 0.38 -18.53 5.09
N GLY A 59 -0.30 -17.65 5.81
CA GLY A 59 -0.64 -17.80 7.24
C GLY A 59 -0.64 -16.47 7.96
N ASP A 60 -1.69 -16.22 8.74
CA ASP A 60 -1.92 -15.02 9.55
C ASP A 60 -0.67 -14.50 10.29
N PRO A 61 -0.51 -13.17 10.45
CA PRO A 61 0.58 -12.58 11.21
C PRO A 61 0.24 -12.58 12.70
N GLU A 62 0.06 -13.74 13.33
CA GLU A 62 -0.03 -13.85 14.79
C GLU A 62 0.26 -15.30 15.22
N THR A 63 1.55 -15.62 15.43
CA THR A 63 2.07 -16.57 16.45
C THR A 63 3.55 -16.85 16.18
N LYS A 64 4.42 -15.87 16.44
CA LYS A 64 5.84 -16.12 16.74
C LYS A 64 6.33 -15.13 17.79
N ASN A 65 5.81 -15.27 19.00
CA ASN A 65 6.54 -14.99 20.23
C ASN A 65 5.72 -15.41 21.45
N THR A 66 6.06 -16.58 21.99
CA THR A 66 6.18 -16.83 23.43
C THR A 66 6.84 -18.19 23.54
N GLY A 67 8.03 -18.21 24.15
CA GLY A 67 8.67 -19.45 24.53
C GLY A 67 7.87 -20.08 25.65
N ASP A 68 7.25 -21.22 25.38
CA ASP A 68 6.99 -22.21 26.42
C ASP A 68 6.99 -23.61 25.81
N ARG A 69 7.76 -24.51 26.41
CA ARG A 69 7.89 -25.91 25.99
C ARG A 69 6.72 -26.67 26.62
N GLY A 70 5.59 -26.73 25.93
CA GLY A 70 4.41 -27.49 26.36
C GLY A 70 3.73 -28.21 25.19
N GLN A 71 3.75 -29.55 25.26
CA GLN A 71 2.98 -30.57 24.52
C GLN A 71 2.15 -30.16 23.28
N VAL A 72 2.52 -30.81 22.17
CA VAL A 72 1.83 -30.81 20.87
C VAL A 72 0.41 -31.38 20.98
N GLY A 73 -0.59 -30.51 20.82
CA GLY A 73 -1.96 -30.87 20.45
C GLY A 73 -2.17 -30.67 18.95
N THR A 74 -2.57 -31.72 18.25
CA THR A 74 -2.85 -31.75 16.81
C THR A 74 -4.06 -30.89 16.45
N GLY A 75 -3.85 -29.60 16.16
CA GLY A 75 -4.87 -28.66 15.66
C GLY A 75 -4.75 -28.46 14.14
N GLY A 76 -5.82 -28.79 13.41
CA GLY A 76 -5.86 -28.86 11.95
C GLY A 76 -5.54 -27.54 11.22
N LYS A 77 -4.77 -27.66 10.13
CA LYS A 77 -4.57 -26.62 9.12
C LYS A 77 -5.94 -26.16 8.59
N LYS A 78 -6.37 -24.94 8.92
CA LYS A 78 -7.53 -24.33 8.25
C LYS A 78 -7.15 -24.10 6.78
N LYS A 79 -7.74 -24.89 5.88
CA LYS A 79 -7.63 -24.73 4.42
C LYS A 79 -8.15 -23.34 4.02
N ARG A 80 -7.52 -22.73 3.01
CA ARG A 80 -8.11 -21.63 2.24
C ARG A 80 -9.53 -22.06 1.82
N PRO A 81 -10.57 -21.25 2.04
CA PRO A 81 -11.92 -21.63 1.69
C PRO A 81 -12.05 -21.67 0.16
N GLU A 82 -12.08 -22.87 -0.42
CA GLU A 82 -12.60 -23.11 -1.77
C GLU A 82 -14.11 -22.87 -1.72
N VAL A 83 -14.57 -21.72 -2.21
CA VAL A 83 -16.01 -21.38 -2.23
C VAL A 83 -16.37 -20.93 -3.64
N SER A 84 -17.40 -21.55 -4.20
CA SER A 84 -18.00 -21.18 -5.48
C SER A 84 -18.37 -19.69 -5.52
N ASP A 85 -17.82 -18.95 -6.48
CA ASP A 85 -17.80 -17.47 -6.50
C ASP A 85 -19.14 -16.78 -6.79
N SER A 86 -20.19 -17.53 -7.14
CA SER A 86 -21.50 -16.99 -7.50
C SER A 86 -22.28 -16.39 -6.33
N LYS A 87 -21.93 -16.71 -5.07
CA LYS A 87 -22.62 -16.22 -3.85
C LYS A 87 -21.85 -15.16 -3.06
N HIS A 88 -20.63 -14.82 -3.47
CA HIS A 88 -19.83 -13.83 -2.74
C HIS A 88 -20.34 -12.40 -3.01
N PRO A 89 -20.36 -11.50 -2.00
CA PRO A 89 -20.64 -10.08 -2.22
C PRO A 89 -19.72 -9.49 -3.28
N ALA A 90 -20.27 -8.74 -4.22
CA ALA A 90 -19.54 -8.17 -5.36
C ALA A 90 -20.17 -6.87 -5.84
N ILE A 91 -19.36 -6.01 -6.46
CA ILE A 91 -19.81 -4.88 -7.27
C ILE A 91 -19.87 -5.32 -8.72
N MET A 92 -20.99 -5.02 -9.39
CA MET A 92 -21.18 -5.30 -10.81
C MET A 92 -21.19 -3.98 -11.57
N VAL A 93 -20.27 -3.81 -12.52
CA VAL A 93 -20.32 -2.72 -13.50
C VAL A 93 -20.91 -3.31 -14.76
N LEU A 94 -22.02 -2.76 -15.25
CA LEU A 94 -22.71 -3.26 -16.44
C LEU A 94 -22.54 -2.30 -17.62
N GLY A 95 -22.24 -2.86 -18.78
CA GLY A 95 -22.13 -2.18 -20.07
C GLY A 95 -21.15 -1.01 -20.05
N ALA A 96 -19.97 -1.18 -19.48
CA ALA A 96 -18.93 -0.16 -19.50
C ALA A 96 -18.40 0.01 -20.93
N ASN A 97 -18.55 1.21 -21.48
CA ASN A 97 -18.23 1.53 -22.87
C ASN A 97 -17.55 2.90 -23.03
N GLU A 98 -16.89 3.38 -21.98
CA GLU A 98 -16.05 4.58 -22.04
C GLU A 98 -14.75 4.32 -22.82
N HIS A 99 -14.32 5.30 -23.61
CA HIS A 99 -13.15 5.20 -24.50
C HIS A 99 -13.15 3.93 -25.37
N ASN A 100 -12.19 3.02 -25.17
CA ASN A 100 -12.05 1.81 -25.97
C ASN A 100 -12.77 0.59 -25.39
N LEU A 101 -13.45 0.70 -24.24
CA LEU A 101 -14.18 -0.41 -23.61
C LEU A 101 -15.36 -0.89 -24.49
N LYS A 102 -15.49 -2.20 -24.66
CA LYS A 102 -16.44 -2.82 -25.61
C LYS A 102 -17.76 -3.28 -24.96
N ASP A 103 -18.48 -2.37 -24.29
CA ASP A 103 -19.75 -2.66 -23.56
C ASP A 103 -19.61 -3.84 -22.58
N ILE A 104 -18.56 -3.79 -21.74
CA ILE A 104 -18.18 -4.93 -20.88
C ILE A 104 -18.96 -4.96 -19.56
N ASP A 105 -19.29 -6.16 -19.10
CA ASP A 105 -19.87 -6.44 -17.79
C ASP A 105 -18.80 -7.01 -16.85
N VAL A 106 -18.47 -6.30 -15.77
CA VAL A 106 -17.38 -6.66 -14.84
C VAL A 106 -17.93 -6.97 -13.45
N ARG A 107 -17.52 -8.12 -12.90
CA ARG A 107 -17.78 -8.53 -11.51
C ARG A 107 -16.54 -8.35 -10.65
N ILE A 108 -16.63 -7.52 -9.62
CA ILE A 108 -15.55 -7.23 -8.66
C ILE A 108 -15.94 -7.82 -7.30
N PRO A 109 -15.37 -8.97 -6.88
CA PRO A 109 -15.69 -9.57 -5.58
C PRO A 109 -15.16 -8.69 -4.43
N LEU A 110 -16.01 -8.46 -3.43
CA LEU A 110 -15.68 -7.70 -2.21
C LEU A 110 -15.01 -8.59 -1.16
N GLY A 111 -14.25 -7.97 -0.26
CA GLY A 111 -13.47 -8.63 0.80
C GLY A 111 -12.24 -9.36 0.28
N ARG A 112 -11.74 -8.97 -0.90
CA ARG A 112 -10.62 -9.61 -1.61
C ARG A 112 -9.63 -8.59 -2.13
N LEU A 113 -8.39 -9.02 -2.36
CA LEU A 113 -7.43 -8.33 -3.22
C LEU A 113 -7.76 -8.66 -4.68
N VAL A 114 -8.39 -7.72 -5.38
CA VAL A 114 -8.70 -7.81 -6.81
C VAL A 114 -7.61 -7.09 -7.58
N CYS A 115 -7.03 -7.74 -8.59
CA CYS A 115 -6.04 -7.14 -9.47
C CYS A 115 -6.61 -6.95 -10.87
N VAL A 116 -6.57 -5.73 -11.40
CA VAL A 116 -6.91 -5.44 -12.79
C VAL A 116 -5.62 -5.41 -13.59
N THR A 117 -5.49 -6.34 -14.53
CA THR A 117 -4.29 -6.55 -15.36
C THR A 117 -4.63 -6.37 -16.84
N GLY A 118 -3.61 -6.43 -17.69
CA GLY A 118 -3.75 -6.26 -19.14
C GLY A 118 -2.66 -5.36 -19.71
N VAL A 119 -2.41 -5.43 -21.01
CA VAL A 119 -1.37 -4.63 -21.68
C VAL A 119 -1.63 -3.11 -21.56
N SER A 120 -0.61 -2.28 -21.81
CA SER A 120 -0.81 -0.82 -21.81
C SER A 120 -1.85 -0.42 -22.87
N GLY A 121 -2.75 0.50 -22.52
CA GLY A 121 -3.85 0.91 -23.39
C GLY A 121 -5.04 -0.06 -23.48
N SER A 122 -5.08 -1.15 -22.71
CA SER A 122 -6.21 -2.09 -22.69
C SER A 122 -7.50 -1.57 -22.03
N GLY A 123 -7.44 -0.40 -21.36
CA GLY A 123 -8.60 0.22 -20.69
C GLY A 123 -8.65 0.07 -19.15
N LYS A 124 -7.56 -0.36 -18.49
CA LYS A 124 -7.51 -0.57 -17.02
C LYS A 124 -7.90 0.67 -16.21
N SER A 125 -7.22 1.80 -16.44
CA SER A 125 -7.49 3.05 -15.74
C SER A 125 -8.87 3.59 -16.08
N THR A 126 -9.31 3.46 -17.33
CA THR A 126 -10.67 3.81 -17.75
C THR A 126 -11.74 3.02 -16.99
N LEU A 127 -11.57 1.71 -16.86
CA LEU A 127 -12.50 0.89 -16.10
C LEU A 127 -12.53 1.24 -14.61
N VAL A 128 -11.36 1.37 -13.97
CA VAL A 128 -11.26 1.51 -12.51
C VAL A 128 -11.49 2.95 -12.04
N GLN A 129 -10.93 3.94 -12.74
CA GLN A 129 -10.99 5.35 -12.34
C GLN A 129 -12.17 6.05 -13.02
N ASP A 130 -12.20 6.08 -14.35
CA ASP A 130 -13.17 6.90 -15.09
C ASP A 130 -14.60 6.35 -14.95
N VAL A 131 -14.76 5.03 -14.95
CA VAL A 131 -16.05 4.35 -14.79
C VAL A 131 -16.33 4.02 -13.33
N LEU A 132 -15.60 3.07 -12.73
CA LEU A 132 -15.93 2.51 -11.41
C LEU A 132 -15.84 3.55 -10.29
N TYR A 133 -14.70 4.23 -10.13
CA TYR A 133 -14.52 5.21 -9.05
C TYR A 133 -15.52 6.36 -9.16
N ASN A 134 -15.63 6.97 -10.34
CA ASN A 134 -16.54 8.10 -10.55
C ASN A 134 -18.01 7.69 -10.36
N ALA A 135 -18.42 6.53 -10.87
CA ALA A 135 -19.79 6.03 -10.68
C ALA A 135 -20.10 5.78 -9.20
N LEU A 136 -19.19 5.14 -8.46
CA LEU A 136 -19.36 4.89 -7.03
C LEU A 136 -19.39 6.20 -6.23
N ARG A 137 -18.50 7.15 -6.49
CA ARG A 137 -18.51 8.48 -5.86
C ARG A 137 -19.84 9.20 -6.08
N LYS A 138 -20.35 9.17 -7.31
CA LYS A 138 -21.66 9.76 -7.66
C LYS A 138 -22.80 9.08 -6.90
N LEU A 139 -22.82 7.74 -6.85
CA LEU A 139 -23.82 6.97 -6.10
C LEU A 139 -23.75 7.20 -4.58
N LYS A 140 -22.57 7.56 -4.06
CA LYS A 140 -22.36 7.96 -2.66
C LYS A 140 -22.55 9.45 -2.39
N ASN A 141 -23.09 10.21 -3.36
CA ASN A 141 -23.31 11.65 -3.27
C ASN A 141 -22.03 12.44 -2.90
N ARG A 142 -20.87 11.98 -3.39
CA ARG A 142 -19.59 12.67 -3.23
C ARG A 142 -19.28 13.51 -4.47
N PRO A 143 -18.63 14.68 -4.31
CA PRO A 143 -18.19 15.48 -5.46
C PRO A 143 -17.23 14.69 -6.34
N VAL A 144 -17.51 14.60 -7.63
CA VAL A 144 -16.68 13.84 -8.58
C VAL A 144 -16.92 14.34 -10.00
N GLU A 145 -15.99 13.99 -10.88
CA GLU A 145 -16.16 14.15 -12.32
C GLU A 145 -17.31 13.27 -12.85
N ILE A 146 -17.76 13.57 -14.06
CA ILE A 146 -18.84 12.82 -14.69
C ILE A 146 -18.34 11.39 -14.90
N PRO A 147 -19.06 10.37 -14.39
CA PRO A 147 -18.67 8.99 -14.64
C PRO A 147 -18.65 8.68 -16.12
N GLY A 148 -17.64 7.94 -16.56
CA GLY A 148 -17.55 7.41 -17.91
C GLY A 148 -18.78 6.58 -18.27
N SER A 149 -19.05 6.44 -19.57
CA SER A 149 -20.23 5.78 -20.09
C SER A 149 -20.32 4.33 -19.59
N HIS A 150 -21.44 4.03 -18.93
CA HIS A 150 -21.81 2.71 -18.43
C HIS A 150 -23.33 2.62 -18.26
N ARG A 151 -23.88 1.40 -18.22
CA ARG A 151 -25.32 1.17 -18.08
C ARG A 151 -25.80 1.28 -16.64
N ALA A 152 -25.12 0.58 -15.73
CA ALA A 152 -25.47 0.57 -14.31
C ALA A 152 -24.31 0.05 -13.46
N VAL A 153 -24.28 0.46 -12.19
CA VAL A 153 -23.43 -0.17 -11.16
C VAL A 153 -24.33 -0.72 -10.06
N HIS A 154 -24.22 -2.02 -9.78
CA HIS A 154 -24.98 -2.71 -8.74
C HIS A 154 -24.09 -3.19 -7.60
N GLY A 155 -24.69 -3.37 -6.42
CA GLY A 155 -24.01 -3.88 -5.22
C GLY A 155 -23.19 -2.82 -4.49
N HIS A 156 -23.31 -1.54 -4.86
CA HIS A 156 -22.62 -0.42 -4.22
C HIS A 156 -23.11 -0.15 -2.79
N GLU A 157 -24.26 -0.72 -2.39
CA GLU A 157 -24.83 -0.65 -1.04
C GLU A 157 -24.04 -1.49 -0.03
N GLN A 158 -23.19 -2.41 -0.51
CA GLN A 158 -22.37 -3.28 0.33
C GLN A 158 -21.10 -2.62 0.87
N ILE A 159 -20.75 -1.45 0.33
CA ILE A 159 -19.65 -0.60 0.76
C ILE A 159 -20.21 0.74 1.26
N ASP A 160 -19.52 1.40 2.17
CA ASP A 160 -19.92 2.71 2.68
C ASP A 160 -19.40 3.84 1.78
N ASP A 161 -18.14 3.76 1.37
CA ASP A 161 -17.51 4.74 0.48
C ASP A 161 -16.39 4.11 -0.36
N VAL A 162 -15.88 4.87 -1.33
CA VAL A 162 -14.76 4.49 -2.20
C VAL A 162 -13.61 5.48 -2.04
N VAL A 163 -12.39 4.94 -2.01
CA VAL A 163 -11.15 5.71 -1.83
C VAL A 163 -10.20 5.40 -2.98
N LEU A 164 -9.82 6.43 -3.72
CA LEU A 164 -8.75 6.34 -4.71
C LEU A 164 -7.41 6.72 -4.08
N VAL A 165 -6.42 5.83 -4.18
CA VAL A 165 -5.04 6.03 -3.70
C VAL A 165 -4.11 6.01 -4.90
N ASP A 166 -3.99 7.18 -5.53
CA ASP A 166 -3.17 7.48 -6.69
C ASP A 166 -1.86 8.17 -6.30
N GLN A 167 -1.00 8.40 -7.30
CA GLN A 167 0.28 9.11 -7.14
C GLN A 167 0.14 10.63 -7.14
N SER A 168 -1.09 11.17 -7.22
CA SER A 168 -1.29 12.62 -7.17
C SER A 168 -0.77 13.20 -5.84
N PRO A 169 -0.20 14.42 -5.85
CA PRO A 169 0.28 15.06 -4.63
C PRO A 169 -0.85 15.18 -3.60
N ILE A 170 -0.61 14.74 -2.36
CA ILE A 170 -1.60 14.81 -1.26
C ILE A 170 -2.03 16.27 -1.00
N GLY A 171 -1.09 17.20 -1.12
CA GLY A 171 -1.34 18.60 -0.89
C GLY A 171 -0.18 19.45 -1.39
N ARG A 172 -0.48 20.70 -1.74
CA ARG A 172 0.51 21.67 -2.21
C ARG A 172 1.13 22.51 -1.08
N THR A 173 0.68 22.30 0.16
CA THR A 173 1.08 23.13 1.30
C THR A 173 2.25 22.51 2.07
N THR A 174 3.23 23.33 2.42
CA THR A 174 4.36 22.96 3.32
C THR A 174 3.94 22.78 4.79
N ARG A 175 2.70 23.14 5.15
CA ARG A 175 2.12 22.93 6.48
C ARG A 175 1.70 21.48 6.73
N SER A 176 1.53 20.70 5.67
CA SER A 176 1.22 19.28 5.77
C SER A 176 2.52 18.49 5.81
N ASN A 177 2.61 17.56 6.76
CA ASN A 177 3.73 16.63 6.95
C ASN A 177 3.18 15.26 7.43
N PRO A 178 3.99 14.19 7.39
CA PRO A 178 3.58 12.87 7.85
C PRO A 178 2.91 12.89 9.23
N ALA A 179 3.52 13.54 10.23
CA ALA A 179 2.98 13.57 11.59
C ALA A 179 1.60 14.24 11.71
N THR A 180 1.34 15.32 10.95
CA THR A 180 0.01 15.93 10.88
C THR A 180 -0.99 15.06 10.12
N TYR A 181 -0.56 14.39 9.05
CA TYR A 181 -1.44 13.63 8.18
C TYR A 181 -2.03 12.42 8.89
N VAL A 182 -1.21 11.69 9.66
CA VAL A 182 -1.67 10.54 10.45
C VAL A 182 -2.18 10.93 11.84
N GLY A 183 -2.16 12.22 12.20
CA GLY A 183 -2.65 12.72 13.50
C GLY A 183 -1.71 12.48 14.68
N ALA A 184 -0.46 12.09 14.45
CA ALA A 184 0.55 11.91 15.50
C ALA A 184 0.88 13.23 16.20
N LEU A 185 0.92 14.35 15.45
CA LEU A 185 1.32 15.64 16.00
C LEU A 185 0.39 16.11 17.12
N ASP A 186 -0.90 15.82 17.07
CA ASP A 186 -1.84 16.24 18.11
C ASP A 186 -1.55 15.58 19.47
N ARG A 187 -1.15 14.31 19.43
CA ARG A 187 -0.74 13.55 20.61
C ARG A 187 0.60 14.06 21.14
N ILE A 188 1.57 14.29 20.25
CA ILE A 188 2.88 14.86 20.60
C ILE A 188 2.74 16.25 21.24
N ARG A 189 1.91 17.13 20.68
CA ARG A 189 1.65 18.48 21.22
C ARG A 189 1.09 18.45 22.64
N LYS A 190 0.28 17.43 22.95
CA LYS A 190 -0.28 17.24 24.30
C LYS A 190 0.84 16.93 25.30
N LEU A 191 1.76 16.02 24.96
CA LEU A 191 2.90 15.68 25.81
C LEU A 191 3.76 16.91 26.14
N PHE A 192 4.12 17.70 25.12
CA PHE A 192 4.88 18.94 25.33
C PHE A 192 4.14 19.95 26.23
N SER A 193 2.80 20.01 26.19
CA SER A 193 2.03 20.90 27.05
C SER A 193 1.96 20.45 28.52
N GLU A 194 2.24 19.18 28.80
CA GLU A 194 2.18 18.60 30.14
C GLU A 194 3.49 18.76 30.94
N GLU A 195 4.58 19.14 30.26
CA GLU A 195 5.90 19.42 30.85
C GLU A 195 5.85 20.51 31.93
N PRO A 196 6.66 20.44 33.00
CA PRO A 196 6.67 21.43 34.07
C PRO A 196 6.93 22.85 33.59
N LEU A 197 7.86 23.04 32.65
CA LEU A 197 8.17 24.34 32.07
C LEU A 197 6.98 24.91 31.28
N SER A 198 6.26 24.05 30.56
CA SER A 198 5.03 24.44 29.85
C SER A 198 3.95 24.90 30.81
N LYS A 199 3.73 24.17 31.91
CA LYS A 199 2.75 24.53 32.95
C LYS A 199 3.09 25.86 33.63
N GLN A 200 4.36 26.11 33.93
CA GLN A 200 4.83 27.37 34.50
C GLN A 200 4.61 28.56 33.56
N ARG A 201 4.84 28.37 32.25
CA ARG A 201 4.66 29.41 31.22
C ARG A 201 3.22 29.53 30.69
N GLY A 202 2.29 28.71 31.18
CA GLY A 202 0.90 28.70 30.71
C GLY A 202 0.74 28.23 29.27
N TYR A 203 1.66 27.40 28.77
CA TYR A 203 1.61 26.87 27.42
C TYR A 203 0.53 25.80 27.28
N THR A 204 -0.12 25.79 26.11
CA THR A 204 -1.21 24.85 25.78
C THR A 204 -0.79 24.01 24.57
N PRO A 205 -1.50 22.92 24.23
CA PRO A 205 -1.24 22.19 22.99
C PRO A 205 -1.29 23.08 21.73
N GLY A 206 -2.04 24.18 21.78
CA GLY A 206 -2.08 25.19 20.72
C GLY A 206 -0.76 25.97 20.56
N THR A 207 0.00 26.20 21.63
CA THR A 207 1.32 26.83 21.58
C THR A 207 2.30 25.99 20.77
N PHE A 208 2.21 24.67 20.90
CA PHE A 208 3.02 23.70 20.17
C PHE A 208 2.48 23.39 18.77
N SER A 209 1.50 24.15 18.26
CA SER A 209 1.03 24.03 16.89
C SER A 209 1.69 25.08 16.01
N PHE A 210 2.45 24.65 14.98
CA PHE A 210 2.98 25.57 13.98
C PHE A 210 1.90 26.24 13.12
N ASN A 211 0.64 25.81 13.22
CA ASN A 211 -0.49 26.50 12.60
C ASN A 211 -1.04 27.65 13.46
N SER A 212 -0.76 27.66 14.77
CA SER A 212 -1.21 28.69 15.69
C SER A 212 -0.20 29.83 15.82
N VAL A 213 -0.70 31.07 15.82
CA VAL A 213 0.11 32.28 16.03
C VAL A 213 0.84 32.27 17.39
N LYS A 214 0.36 31.49 18.36
CA LYS A 214 0.89 31.49 19.73
C LYS A 214 2.36 31.07 19.82
N GLY A 215 2.80 30.09 19.03
CA GLY A 215 4.17 29.56 19.14
C GLY A 215 4.91 29.34 17.82
N ARG A 216 4.24 29.55 16.68
CA ARG A 216 4.88 29.44 15.36
C ARG A 216 5.85 30.60 15.10
N CYS A 217 6.85 30.36 14.26
CA CYS A 217 7.69 31.43 13.71
C CYS A 217 6.83 32.45 12.95
N ASP A 218 7.01 33.74 13.24
CA ASP A 218 6.20 34.82 12.66
C ASP A 218 6.51 35.02 11.17
N THR A 219 7.79 34.89 10.78
CA THR A 219 8.29 35.13 9.42
C THR A 219 7.69 34.16 8.39
N CYS A 220 7.86 32.86 8.61
CA CYS A 220 7.31 31.84 7.72
C CYS A 220 5.86 31.46 8.07
N GLY A 221 5.27 32.11 9.08
CA GLY A 221 3.96 31.74 9.63
C GLY A 221 3.87 30.26 10.04
N GLY A 222 4.99 29.63 10.41
CA GLY A 222 5.08 28.23 10.81
C GLY A 222 5.23 27.20 9.68
N SER A 223 5.39 27.59 8.41
CA SER A 223 5.72 26.62 7.36
C SER A 223 7.12 26.02 7.54
N GLY A 224 8.06 26.81 8.07
CA GLY A 224 9.49 26.49 8.12
C GLY A 224 10.20 26.66 6.78
N PHE A 225 9.45 26.79 5.70
CA PHE A 225 9.96 26.88 4.34
C PHE A 225 9.27 28.00 3.56
N GLU A 226 10.04 28.69 2.73
CA GLU A 226 9.58 29.61 1.72
C GLU A 226 9.46 28.86 0.39
N HIS A 227 8.29 28.95 -0.24
CA HIS A 227 8.01 28.32 -1.52
C HIS A 227 8.27 29.34 -2.62
N ILE A 228 9.15 28.98 -3.55
CA ILE A 228 9.47 29.77 -4.73
C ILE A 228 8.89 29.02 -5.93
N GLU A 229 7.82 29.58 -6.50
CA GLU A 229 7.23 29.09 -7.73
C GLU A 229 8.15 29.41 -8.90
N MET A 230 8.51 28.38 -9.67
CA MET A 230 9.40 28.50 -10.81
C MET A 230 8.61 28.33 -12.10
N GLN A 231 8.83 29.20 -13.09
CA GLN A 231 8.00 29.20 -14.31
C GLN A 231 8.20 27.98 -15.23
N PHE A 232 9.41 27.41 -15.24
CA PHE A 232 9.81 26.33 -16.17
C PHE A 232 10.45 25.13 -15.49
N LEU A 233 10.66 25.21 -14.18
CA LEU A 233 11.33 24.19 -13.38
C LEU A 233 10.39 23.77 -12.25
N SER A 234 10.71 22.65 -11.61
CA SER A 234 10.04 22.27 -10.38
C SER A 234 10.24 23.33 -9.31
N ASP A 235 9.17 23.64 -8.58
CA ASP A 235 9.19 24.58 -7.47
C ASP A 235 10.28 24.24 -6.45
N VAL A 236 10.83 25.28 -5.84
CA VAL A 236 11.91 25.15 -4.85
C VAL A 236 11.40 25.56 -3.47
N TYR A 237 11.79 24.79 -2.46
CA TYR A 237 11.47 25.06 -1.06
C TYR A 237 12.75 25.41 -0.31
N LEU A 238 12.88 26.69 0.06
CA LEU A 238 14.02 27.18 0.84
C LEU A 238 13.69 27.19 2.33
N ARG A 239 14.67 26.92 3.18
CA ARG A 239 14.47 27.04 4.63
C ARG A 239 14.25 28.51 5.01
N CYS A 240 13.33 28.76 5.93
CA CYS A 240 13.07 30.10 6.45
C CYS A 240 14.34 30.67 7.11
N PRO A 241 14.77 31.90 6.78
CA PRO A 241 16.00 32.48 7.30
C PRO A 241 16.00 32.68 8.83
N ASP A 242 14.82 32.86 9.44
CA ASP A 242 14.73 33.19 10.88
C ASP A 242 14.61 31.97 11.80
N CYS A 243 13.98 30.89 11.33
CA CYS A 243 13.81 29.67 12.12
C CYS A 243 14.57 28.46 11.56
N ASP A 244 15.23 28.60 10.41
CA ASP A 244 15.97 27.53 9.72
C ASP A 244 15.19 26.21 9.60
N GLY A 245 13.92 26.29 9.22
CA GLY A 245 13.05 25.12 9.11
C GLY A 245 12.41 24.64 10.41
N ARG A 246 12.77 25.19 11.59
CA ARG A 246 12.27 24.73 12.89
C ARG A 246 10.80 25.07 13.17
N ARG A 247 10.17 25.95 12.38
CA ARG A 247 8.74 26.33 12.45
C ARG A 247 8.25 27.06 13.71
N TYR A 248 9.03 27.14 14.78
CA TYR A 248 8.61 27.70 16.07
C TYR A 248 9.47 28.89 16.53
N LYS A 249 8.94 29.66 17.48
CA LYS A 249 9.68 30.69 18.22
C LYS A 249 10.69 30.05 19.17
N LYS A 250 11.77 30.77 19.48
CA LYS A 250 12.86 30.26 20.34
C LYS A 250 12.35 29.86 21.73
N GLU A 251 11.45 30.65 22.34
CA GLU A 251 10.93 30.32 23.69
C GLU A 251 10.13 29.01 23.75
N VAL A 252 9.53 28.59 22.64
CA VAL A 252 8.78 27.32 22.55
C VAL A 252 9.75 26.13 22.51
N LEU A 253 10.91 26.33 21.89
CA LEU A 253 11.94 25.30 21.75
C LEU A 253 12.72 25.05 23.05
N ASP A 254 12.57 25.91 24.06
CA ASP A 254 13.11 25.69 25.41
C ASP A 254 12.45 24.49 26.09
N VAL A 255 11.19 24.18 25.74
CA VAL A 255 10.48 23.02 26.28
C VAL A 255 10.96 21.78 25.55
N LYS A 256 11.47 20.82 26.32
CA LYS A 256 12.06 19.59 25.82
C LYS A 256 11.43 18.38 26.49
N LEU A 257 11.29 17.30 25.72
CA LEU A 257 10.97 15.98 26.23
C LEU A 257 12.26 15.16 26.36
N PHE A 258 12.30 14.29 27.36
CA PHE A 258 13.34 13.28 27.49
C PHE A 258 12.86 11.99 26.84
N PRO A 259 13.74 11.22 26.18
CA PRO A 259 13.37 9.92 25.66
C PRO A 259 12.98 8.99 26.82
N SER A 260 11.95 8.18 26.61
CA SER A 260 11.66 7.06 27.49
C SER A 260 12.82 6.05 27.45
N ALA A 261 13.17 5.44 28.58
CA ALA A 261 14.34 4.59 28.68
C ALA A 261 14.33 3.46 27.63
N TRP A 262 15.46 3.19 26.98
CA TRP A 262 15.58 2.09 26.02
C TRP A 262 15.32 0.75 26.75
N PRO A 263 14.42 -0.13 26.29
CA PRO A 263 14.27 -1.47 26.84
C PRO A 263 15.53 -2.30 26.54
N GLY A 264 16.47 -2.30 27.48
CA GLY A 264 17.78 -2.94 27.35
C GLY A 264 18.73 -2.67 28.51
N GLU A 265 18.54 -1.58 29.26
CA GLU A 265 19.31 -1.30 30.48
C GLU A 265 18.48 -1.70 31.72
N GLY A 266 19.01 -2.66 32.48
CA GLY A 266 18.32 -3.26 33.63
C GLY A 266 18.09 -2.28 34.80
N PRO A 267 17.14 -2.59 35.69
CA PRO A 267 16.84 -1.75 36.84
C PRO A 267 17.93 -1.94 37.90
N GLY A 268 18.90 -1.02 37.99
CA GLY A 268 19.90 -1.13 39.05
C GLY A 268 21.13 -0.23 39.02
N THR A 269 21.37 0.58 37.99
CA THR A 269 22.50 1.52 37.99
C THR A 269 22.00 2.92 37.72
N GLY A 270 21.94 3.74 38.78
CA GLY A 270 21.64 5.19 38.74
C GLY A 270 22.74 5.99 38.04
N SER A 271 22.91 5.74 36.76
CA SER A 271 23.69 6.51 35.81
C SER A 271 22.88 6.45 34.52
N HIS A 272 22.07 7.46 34.26
CA HIS A 272 21.55 7.70 32.91
C HIS A 272 22.73 7.53 31.95
N SER A 273 22.69 6.53 31.09
CA SER A 273 23.67 6.37 30.01
C SER A 273 23.72 7.71 29.26
N SER A 274 24.89 8.32 29.29
CA SER A 274 25.20 9.68 28.87
C SER A 274 25.10 9.84 27.35
N GLY A 275 23.89 9.79 26.79
CA GLY A 275 23.67 9.92 25.35
C GLY A 275 22.24 10.26 24.91
N SER A 276 21.26 10.19 25.80
CA SER A 276 19.87 10.50 25.47
C SER A 276 19.58 11.99 25.69
N GLU A 277 19.89 12.82 24.69
CA GLU A 277 19.63 14.26 24.75
C GLU A 277 18.13 14.58 24.81
N ALA A 278 17.76 15.57 25.63
CA ALA A 278 16.41 16.14 25.63
C ALA A 278 16.12 16.85 24.30
N LYS A 279 14.93 16.61 23.73
CA LYS A 279 14.56 17.07 22.39
C LYS A 279 13.38 18.03 22.44
N SER A 280 13.51 19.16 21.75
CA SER A 280 12.41 20.12 21.55
C SER A 280 11.42 19.59 20.53
N ILE A 281 10.27 20.25 20.38
CA ILE A 281 9.27 19.85 19.37
C ILE A 281 9.80 19.93 17.93
N ALA A 282 10.71 20.87 17.64
CA ALA A 282 11.35 20.94 16.33
C ALA A 282 12.29 19.74 16.12
N ASP A 283 13.08 19.39 17.13
CA ASP A 283 13.99 18.25 17.05
C ASP A 283 13.20 16.93 16.87
N VAL A 284 12.04 16.79 17.53
CA VAL A 284 11.12 15.66 17.33
C VAL A 284 10.56 15.61 15.90
N LEU A 285 10.25 16.75 15.30
CA LEU A 285 9.78 16.81 13.91
C LEU A 285 10.89 16.48 12.90
N ASP A 286 12.14 16.72 13.24
CA ASP A 286 13.28 16.37 12.38
C ASP A 286 13.65 14.88 12.46
N MET A 287 13.26 14.17 13.52
CA MET A 287 13.44 12.71 13.64
C MET A 287 12.75 11.94 12.52
N THR A 288 13.39 10.87 12.09
CA THR A 288 12.76 9.83 11.29
C THR A 288 11.64 9.14 12.07
N VAL A 289 10.68 8.56 11.36
CA VAL A 289 9.61 7.76 11.98
C VAL A 289 10.18 6.66 12.89
N ASN A 290 11.26 6.00 12.48
CA ASN A 290 11.90 4.96 13.28
C ASN A 290 12.55 5.50 14.56
N GLU A 291 13.21 6.65 14.51
CA GLU A 291 13.78 7.30 15.70
C GLU A 291 12.67 7.76 16.65
N ALA A 292 11.62 8.39 16.12
CA ALA A 292 10.48 8.80 16.91
C ALA A 292 9.77 7.61 17.57
N TYR A 293 9.68 6.46 16.89
CA TYR A 293 9.13 5.23 17.46
C TYR A 293 9.94 4.75 18.67
N GLY A 294 11.27 4.85 18.61
CA GLY A 294 12.13 4.57 19.77
C GLY A 294 12.00 5.61 20.89
N PHE A 295 11.92 6.89 20.52
CA PHE A 295 11.82 8.01 21.46
C PHE A 295 10.52 8.01 22.28
N PHE A 296 9.40 7.58 21.67
CA PHE A 296 8.08 7.52 22.29
C PHE A 296 7.69 6.11 22.76
N SER A 297 8.66 5.27 23.14
CA SER A 297 8.44 3.85 23.50
C SER A 297 7.45 3.62 24.67
N GLU A 298 7.27 4.61 25.55
CA GLU A 298 6.32 4.56 26.67
C GLU A 298 4.99 5.27 26.38
N GLU A 299 4.75 5.71 25.14
CA GLU A 299 3.55 6.47 24.75
C GLU A 299 2.70 5.69 23.73
N PRO A 300 1.82 4.77 24.18
CA PRO A 300 1.04 3.89 23.30
C PRO A 300 0.22 4.64 22.27
N GLY A 301 -0.27 5.83 22.64
CA GLY A 301 -1.06 6.66 21.75
C GLY A 301 -0.27 7.14 20.52
N VAL A 302 1.01 7.51 20.72
CA VAL A 302 1.89 7.96 19.63
C VAL A 302 2.38 6.75 18.84
N LEU A 303 2.83 5.69 19.51
CA LEU A 303 3.32 4.47 18.88
C LEU A 303 2.31 3.85 17.92
N ARG A 304 1.04 3.81 18.30
CA ARG A 304 -0.03 3.27 17.45
C ARG A 304 -0.08 3.96 16.08
N VAL A 305 0.09 5.27 16.07
CA VAL A 305 0.03 6.07 14.84
C VAL A 305 1.33 5.90 14.06
N LEU A 306 2.48 5.96 14.72
CA LEU A 306 3.78 5.77 14.08
C LEU A 306 3.94 4.36 13.47
N GLU A 307 3.36 3.34 14.10
CA GLU A 307 3.37 1.97 13.59
C GLU A 307 2.69 1.87 12.21
N THR A 308 1.67 2.69 11.93
CA THR A 308 1.04 2.71 10.60
C THR A 308 1.97 3.24 9.50
N LEU A 309 2.81 4.24 9.82
CA LEU A 309 3.83 4.75 8.89
C LEU A 309 4.91 3.68 8.65
N ARG A 310 5.32 2.95 9.69
CA ARG A 310 6.28 1.84 9.56
C ARG A 310 5.70 0.67 8.78
N ALA A 311 4.43 0.34 9.00
CA ALA A 311 3.74 -0.75 8.31
C ALA A 311 3.65 -0.55 6.79
N VAL A 312 3.64 0.70 6.33
CA VAL A 312 3.70 1.04 4.89
C VAL A 312 5.13 1.26 4.39
N GLY A 313 6.16 1.10 5.21
CA GLY A 313 7.57 1.26 4.81
C GLY A 313 8.04 2.71 4.72
N LEU A 314 7.47 3.60 5.52
CA LEU A 314 7.89 5.00 5.65
C LEU A 314 8.68 5.25 6.95
N ASP A 315 9.43 4.26 7.44
CA ASP A 315 10.19 4.38 8.69
C ASP A 315 11.38 5.35 8.61
N TYR A 316 11.83 5.66 7.39
CA TYR A 316 13.00 6.50 7.10
C TYR A 316 12.69 7.99 6.88
N ILE A 317 11.43 8.37 6.67
CA ILE A 317 11.07 9.78 6.43
C ILE A 317 11.01 10.55 7.75
N SER A 318 11.35 11.84 7.74
CA SER A 318 11.21 12.69 8.93
C SER A 318 9.74 13.02 9.19
N LEU A 319 9.34 13.06 10.46
CA LEU A 319 7.96 13.37 10.89
C LEU A 319 7.45 14.71 10.36
N GLY A 320 8.33 15.70 10.30
CA GLY A 320 8.09 17.06 9.88
C GLY A 320 8.34 17.32 8.40
N GLN A 321 8.76 16.31 7.61
CA GLN A 321 9.07 16.48 6.19
C GLN A 321 7.86 17.08 5.45
N PRO A 322 8.03 18.18 4.70
CA PRO A 322 6.92 18.75 3.93
C PRO A 322 6.35 17.75 2.94
N VAL A 323 5.02 17.59 2.92
CA VAL A 323 4.33 16.69 1.97
C VAL A 323 4.68 16.95 0.50
N PRO A 324 4.83 18.20 0.02
CA PRO A 324 5.21 18.43 -1.38
C PRO A 324 6.60 17.93 -1.78
N THR A 325 7.48 17.62 -0.82
CA THR A 325 8.83 17.09 -1.11
C THR A 325 8.86 15.55 -1.10
N LEU A 326 7.74 14.89 -0.84
CA LEU A 326 7.61 13.44 -0.92
C LEU A 326 7.58 13.00 -2.39
N SER A 327 8.23 11.88 -2.69
CA SER A 327 8.06 11.17 -3.96
C SER A 327 6.63 10.67 -4.14
N GLY A 328 6.22 10.38 -5.38
CA GLY A 328 4.87 9.85 -5.66
C GLY A 328 4.55 8.59 -4.86
N GLY A 329 5.50 7.65 -4.77
CA GLY A 329 5.35 6.42 -3.99
C GLY A 329 5.32 6.66 -2.46
N GLU A 330 6.02 7.68 -1.94
CA GLU A 330 5.91 8.06 -0.53
C GLU A 330 4.55 8.70 -0.22
N ALA A 331 4.07 9.59 -1.10
CA ALA A 331 2.75 10.19 -0.98
C ALA A 331 1.65 9.12 -1.00
N GLN A 332 1.73 8.17 -1.92
CA GLN A 332 0.77 7.07 -1.99
C GLN A 332 0.75 6.21 -0.71
N ARG A 333 1.94 5.85 -0.20
CA ARG A 333 2.07 5.12 1.07
C ARG A 333 1.57 5.93 2.27
N LEU A 334 1.76 7.25 2.27
CA LEU A 334 1.24 8.12 3.33
C LEU A 334 -0.30 8.19 3.31
N LYS A 335 -0.93 8.26 2.11
CA LYS A 335 -2.39 8.13 1.97
C LYS A 335 -2.88 6.81 2.58
N LEU A 336 -2.21 5.70 2.25
CA LEU A 336 -2.53 4.38 2.79
C LEU A 336 -2.43 4.33 4.33
N ALA A 337 -1.36 4.88 4.91
CA ALA A 337 -1.18 4.96 6.36
C ALA A 337 -2.31 5.73 7.06
N GLY A 338 -2.75 6.86 6.50
CA GLY A 338 -3.88 7.63 7.03
C GLY A 338 -5.17 6.82 7.12
N HIS A 339 -5.41 5.92 6.15
CA HIS A 339 -6.55 5.01 6.19
C HIS A 339 -6.37 3.84 7.17
N LEU A 340 -5.15 3.33 7.34
CA LEU A 340 -4.86 2.30 8.34
C LEU A 340 -5.08 2.82 9.78
N VAL A 341 -4.74 4.07 10.07
CA VAL A 341 -5.02 4.68 11.39
C VAL A 341 -6.52 4.70 11.68
N ARG A 342 -7.31 5.16 10.70
CA ARG A 342 -8.78 5.17 10.78
C ARG A 342 -9.35 3.76 10.92
N SER A 343 -8.72 2.77 10.30
CA SER A 343 -9.08 1.34 10.35
C SER A 343 -8.78 0.69 11.72
N GLY A 344 -7.80 1.23 12.46
CA GLY A 344 -7.42 0.73 13.78
C GLY A 344 -8.25 1.33 14.92
N GLU A 345 -8.47 2.65 14.93
CA GLU A 345 -9.25 3.32 15.98
C GLU A 345 -10.71 2.88 15.91
N ASN A 346 -11.19 2.10 16.90
CA ASN A 346 -12.60 1.74 17.17
C ASN A 346 -13.55 2.33 16.12
N LEU A 347 -13.56 1.76 14.90
CA LEU A 347 -14.50 2.26 13.91
C LEU A 347 -15.86 2.07 14.53
N PRO A 348 -16.82 2.95 14.26
CA PRO A 348 -18.21 2.52 14.36
C PRO A 348 -18.26 1.16 13.64
N LYS A 349 -18.46 0.07 14.41
CA LYS A 349 -18.41 -1.31 13.91
C LYS A 349 -19.19 -1.36 12.60
N GLY A 350 -18.51 -1.49 11.46
CA GLY A 350 -19.19 -1.71 10.19
C GLY A 350 -18.74 -0.92 8.96
N GLU A 351 -17.84 0.07 9.03
CA GLU A 351 -17.45 0.79 7.80
C GLU A 351 -16.63 -0.10 6.84
N ARG A 352 -17.17 -0.34 5.64
CA ARG A 352 -16.61 -1.16 4.57
C ARG A 352 -16.24 -0.27 3.39
N LEU A 353 -14.97 0.09 3.29
CA LEU A 353 -14.46 0.89 2.19
C LEU A 353 -13.98 0.01 1.03
N LEU A 354 -14.10 0.54 -0.19
CA LEU A 354 -13.40 0.02 -1.38
C LEU A 354 -12.20 0.91 -1.68
N PHE A 355 -11.00 0.35 -1.59
CA PHE A 355 -9.76 1.01 -1.98
C PHE A 355 -9.42 0.69 -3.43
N LEU A 356 -9.17 1.72 -4.22
CA LEU A 356 -8.71 1.63 -5.60
C LEU A 356 -7.29 2.18 -5.66
N LEU A 357 -6.33 1.39 -6.13
CA LEU A 357 -4.94 1.81 -6.25
C LEU A 357 -4.49 1.71 -7.70
N ASP A 358 -3.81 2.74 -8.17
CA ASP A 358 -3.21 2.77 -9.51
C ASP A 358 -1.70 2.57 -9.42
N GLU A 359 -1.22 1.48 -10.01
CA GLU A 359 0.17 1.05 -10.08
C GLU A 359 1.00 1.37 -8.82
N PRO A 360 0.58 0.85 -7.64
CA PRO A 360 1.19 1.20 -6.37
C PRO A 360 2.62 0.69 -6.19
N THR A 361 3.11 -0.18 -7.09
CA THR A 361 4.50 -0.67 -7.07
C THR A 361 5.47 0.12 -7.94
N THR A 362 5.01 1.15 -8.66
CA THR A 362 5.88 1.95 -9.52
C THR A 362 7.00 2.61 -8.71
N GLY A 363 8.24 2.29 -9.08
CA GLY A 363 9.44 2.80 -8.42
C GLY A 363 9.78 2.13 -7.08
N LEU A 364 9.06 1.08 -6.67
CA LEU A 364 9.35 0.36 -5.42
C LEU A 364 10.36 -0.78 -5.61
N HIS A 365 11.23 -0.97 -4.62
CA HIS A 365 12.11 -2.15 -4.54
C HIS A 365 11.29 -3.38 -4.10
N PHE A 366 11.77 -4.59 -4.39
CA PHE A 366 11.08 -5.85 -4.04
C PHE A 366 10.66 -5.95 -2.56
N ASP A 367 11.52 -5.47 -1.66
CA ASP A 367 11.26 -5.47 -0.21
C ASP A 367 10.13 -4.49 0.17
N ASP A 368 10.03 -3.36 -0.53
CA ASP A 368 8.95 -2.39 -0.36
C ASP A 368 7.63 -2.92 -0.92
N ILE A 369 7.66 -3.66 -2.03
CA ILE A 369 6.47 -4.36 -2.57
C ILE A 369 5.93 -5.36 -1.54
N ALA A 370 6.81 -6.12 -0.89
CA ALA A 370 6.39 -7.04 0.17
C ALA A 370 5.74 -6.30 1.35
N THR A 371 6.26 -5.13 1.72
CA THR A 371 5.71 -4.27 2.76
C THR A 371 4.35 -3.69 2.37
N LEU A 372 4.21 -3.18 1.14
CA LEU A 372 2.95 -2.74 0.58
C LEU A 372 1.89 -3.85 0.60
N LEU A 373 2.23 -5.06 0.14
CA LEU A 373 1.30 -6.19 0.14
C LEU A 373 0.82 -6.54 1.56
N ARG A 374 1.68 -6.47 2.58
CA ARG A 374 1.26 -6.65 3.98
C ARG A 374 0.27 -5.58 4.41
N ALA A 375 0.52 -4.31 4.08
CA ALA A 375 -0.39 -3.21 4.39
C ALA A 375 -1.76 -3.39 3.68
N LEU A 376 -1.78 -3.80 2.40
CA LEU A 376 -3.03 -4.10 1.68
C LEU A 376 -3.79 -5.27 2.32
N ARG A 377 -3.08 -6.32 2.77
CA ARG A 377 -3.70 -7.44 3.49
C ARG A 377 -4.29 -7.00 4.84
N GLN A 378 -3.66 -6.07 5.55
CA GLN A 378 -4.22 -5.50 6.78
C GLN A 378 -5.56 -4.77 6.54
N LEU A 379 -5.70 -4.06 5.42
CA LEU A 379 -6.99 -3.45 5.04
C LEU A 379 -8.07 -4.52 4.83
N LEU A 380 -7.74 -5.63 4.17
CA LEU A 380 -8.69 -6.73 3.96
C LEU A 380 -9.11 -7.40 5.27
N VAL A 381 -8.15 -7.64 6.17
CA VAL A 381 -8.43 -8.19 7.52
C VAL A 381 -9.36 -7.26 8.30
N SER A 382 -9.25 -5.95 8.09
CA SER A 382 -10.14 -4.94 8.68
C SER A 382 -11.54 -4.91 8.06
N GLY A 383 -11.82 -5.74 7.05
CA GLY A 383 -13.13 -5.87 6.39
C GLY A 383 -13.31 -5.00 5.14
N HIS A 384 -12.25 -4.34 4.67
CA HIS A 384 -12.28 -3.54 3.45
C HIS A 384 -12.07 -4.40 2.20
N SER A 385 -12.28 -3.81 1.04
CA SER A 385 -11.99 -4.43 -0.27
C SER A 385 -10.93 -3.62 -0.98
N VAL A 386 -10.05 -4.28 -1.75
CA VAL A 386 -8.94 -3.61 -2.43
C VAL A 386 -8.93 -4.03 -3.90
N VAL A 387 -8.93 -3.04 -4.79
CA VAL A 387 -8.71 -3.21 -6.23
C VAL A 387 -7.41 -2.49 -6.58
N VAL A 388 -6.49 -3.19 -7.23
CA VAL A 388 -5.22 -2.64 -7.69
C VAL A 388 -5.13 -2.77 -9.20
N ILE A 389 -4.70 -1.71 -9.89
CA ILE A 389 -4.19 -1.81 -11.26
C ILE A 389 -2.72 -2.14 -11.15
N GLU A 390 -2.29 -3.25 -11.73
CA GLU A 390 -0.89 -3.66 -11.63
C GLU A 390 -0.38 -4.39 -12.87
N HIS A 391 0.94 -4.25 -13.05
CA HIS A 391 1.74 -4.97 -14.01
C HIS A 391 2.83 -5.82 -13.29
N ASN A 392 3.06 -5.58 -12.00
CA ASN A 392 4.02 -6.32 -11.23
C ASN A 392 3.52 -7.73 -10.91
N ILE A 393 4.24 -8.74 -11.39
CA ILE A 393 3.81 -10.13 -11.26
C ILE A 393 3.74 -10.60 -9.79
N ASP A 394 4.56 -10.08 -8.89
CA ASP A 394 4.50 -10.46 -7.48
C ASP A 394 3.19 -10.02 -6.83
N VAL A 395 2.66 -8.86 -7.22
CA VAL A 395 1.34 -8.39 -6.76
C VAL A 395 0.22 -9.18 -7.43
N ILE A 396 0.29 -9.36 -8.75
CA ILE A 396 -0.71 -10.10 -9.52
C ILE A 396 -0.85 -11.53 -8.98
N ARG A 397 0.27 -12.21 -8.72
CA ARG A 397 0.30 -13.56 -8.15
C ARG A 397 -0.25 -13.61 -6.72
N SER A 398 -0.11 -12.53 -5.97
CA SER A 398 -0.60 -12.42 -4.60
C SER A 398 -2.08 -12.03 -4.50
N ALA A 399 -2.73 -11.70 -5.62
CA ALA A 399 -4.14 -11.36 -5.67
C ALA A 399 -5.05 -12.57 -5.39
N ASP A 400 -6.25 -12.31 -4.87
CA ASP A 400 -7.27 -13.34 -4.66
C ASP A 400 -8.16 -13.50 -5.90
N TRP A 401 -8.27 -12.45 -6.72
CA TRP A 401 -9.02 -12.41 -7.97
C TRP A 401 -8.32 -11.50 -8.97
N ILE A 402 -8.34 -11.85 -10.24
CA ILE A 402 -7.75 -11.07 -11.32
C ILE A 402 -8.84 -10.80 -12.37
N ILE A 403 -8.82 -9.61 -12.94
CA ILE A 403 -9.61 -9.21 -14.11
C ILE A 403 -8.61 -8.77 -15.18
N ASP A 404 -8.45 -9.57 -16.23
CA ASP A 404 -7.49 -9.29 -17.31
C ASP A 404 -8.19 -8.62 -18.50
N LEU A 405 -7.75 -7.41 -18.83
CA LEU A 405 -8.25 -6.62 -19.95
C LEU A 405 -7.32 -6.74 -21.16
N GLY A 406 -7.90 -6.70 -22.35
CA GLY A 406 -7.15 -6.82 -23.60
C GLY A 406 -8.08 -7.14 -24.77
N PRO A 407 -7.68 -8.03 -25.70
CA PRO A 407 -6.40 -8.76 -25.74
C PRO A 407 -5.18 -7.86 -25.97
N GLU A 408 -5.37 -6.77 -26.72
CA GLU A 408 -4.31 -5.80 -27.03
C GLU A 408 -4.62 -4.42 -26.43
N GLY A 409 -3.86 -3.40 -26.82
CA GLY A 409 -4.07 -2.01 -26.42
C GLY A 409 -4.79 -1.18 -27.48
N GLY A 410 -5.35 -0.03 -27.10
CA GLY A 410 -6.03 0.87 -28.01
C GLY A 410 -7.34 0.28 -28.53
N GLU A 411 -7.64 0.45 -29.81
CA GLU A 411 -8.92 0.00 -30.40
C GLU A 411 -9.12 -1.52 -30.39
N GLU A 412 -8.03 -2.28 -30.34
CA GLU A 412 -8.00 -3.75 -30.27
C GLU A 412 -8.07 -4.28 -28.82
N GLY A 413 -8.19 -3.38 -27.85
CA GLY A 413 -8.39 -3.69 -26.43
C GLY A 413 -9.83 -3.48 -25.97
N GLY A 414 -10.00 -3.33 -24.66
CA GLY A 414 -11.27 -2.97 -24.04
C GLY A 414 -12.25 -4.12 -23.82
N GLU A 415 -11.80 -5.37 -24.00
CA GLU A 415 -12.55 -6.59 -23.67
C GLU A 415 -12.01 -7.24 -22.40
N ILE A 416 -12.85 -8.03 -21.72
CA ILE A 416 -12.40 -8.92 -20.63
C ILE A 416 -11.89 -10.21 -21.27
N VAL A 417 -10.58 -10.44 -21.21
CA VAL A 417 -9.96 -11.66 -21.75
C VAL A 417 -10.28 -12.86 -20.86
N CYS A 418 -10.13 -12.68 -19.55
CA CYS A 418 -10.53 -13.65 -18.54
C CYS A 418 -10.60 -12.98 -17.16
N ALA A 419 -11.38 -13.58 -16.25
CA ALA A 419 -11.47 -13.15 -14.86
C ALA A 419 -11.62 -14.38 -13.95
N GLY A 420 -10.93 -14.38 -12.81
CA GLY A 420 -10.82 -15.56 -11.95
C GLY A 420 -9.68 -15.47 -10.94
N PRO A 421 -9.51 -16.49 -10.08
CA PRO A 421 -8.33 -16.64 -9.23
C PRO A 421 -7.05 -16.80 -10.08
N PRO A 422 -5.86 -16.45 -9.57
CA PRO A 422 -4.62 -16.49 -10.35
C PRO A 422 -4.31 -17.82 -11.05
N LEU A 423 -4.66 -18.95 -10.42
CA LEU A 423 -4.50 -20.29 -10.99
C LEU A 423 -5.36 -20.54 -12.23
N GLU A 424 -6.54 -19.91 -12.31
CA GLU A 424 -7.43 -20.01 -13.47
C GLU A 424 -6.93 -19.10 -14.61
N ILE A 425 -6.49 -17.88 -14.28
CA ILE A 425 -5.89 -16.96 -15.27
C ILE A 425 -4.65 -17.58 -15.91
N ALA A 426 -3.81 -18.26 -15.13
CA ALA A 426 -2.63 -18.96 -15.65
C ALA A 426 -2.96 -20.04 -16.71
N ARG A 427 -4.21 -20.54 -16.75
CA ARG A 427 -4.67 -21.51 -17.75
C ARG A 427 -5.28 -20.85 -18.99
N CYS A 428 -5.50 -19.53 -18.97
CA CYS A 428 -6.07 -18.79 -20.09
C CYS A 428 -4.99 -18.49 -21.14
N VAL A 429 -5.00 -19.26 -22.23
CA VAL A 429 -4.03 -19.12 -23.34
C VAL A 429 -4.13 -17.78 -24.07
N LYS A 430 -5.31 -17.15 -24.06
CA LYS A 430 -5.53 -15.83 -24.71
C LYS A 430 -4.98 -14.66 -23.89
N SER A 431 -4.65 -14.88 -22.61
CA SER A 431 -4.17 -13.84 -21.71
C SER A 431 -2.64 -13.76 -21.74
N HIS A 432 -2.11 -12.59 -22.08
CA HIS A 432 -0.69 -12.29 -21.93
C HIS A 432 -0.26 -12.43 -20.46
N THR A 433 -1.06 -11.91 -19.53
CA THR A 433 -0.86 -12.05 -18.09
C THR A 433 -0.84 -13.52 -17.65
N GLY A 434 -1.81 -14.31 -18.13
CA GLY A 434 -1.93 -15.74 -17.85
C GLY A 434 -0.71 -16.54 -18.30
N THR A 435 -0.21 -16.24 -19.50
CA THR A 435 0.99 -16.87 -20.06
C THR A 435 2.22 -16.66 -19.16
N VAL A 436 2.42 -15.43 -18.65
CA VAL A 436 3.53 -15.11 -17.74
C VAL A 436 3.34 -15.74 -16.37
N LEU A 437 2.11 -15.72 -15.82
CA LEU A 437 1.79 -16.37 -14.54
C LEU A 437 2.08 -17.87 -14.58
N ALA A 438 1.69 -18.56 -15.65
CA ALA A 438 1.93 -19.99 -15.81
C ALA A 438 3.42 -20.36 -15.68
N GLN A 439 4.29 -19.60 -16.37
CA GLN A 439 5.74 -19.84 -16.35
C GLN A 439 6.38 -19.70 -14.95
N LEU A 440 5.77 -18.88 -14.08
CA LEU A 440 6.28 -18.58 -12.74
C LEU A 440 5.71 -19.50 -11.66
N MET A 441 4.50 -20.03 -11.86
CA MET A 441 3.85 -20.97 -10.93
C MET A 441 4.53 -22.34 -10.96
N ASP A 442 5.05 -22.78 -12.11
CA ASP A 442 5.74 -24.07 -12.25
C ASP A 442 7.03 -24.18 -11.42
N LYS A 443 7.67 -23.06 -11.06
CA LYS A 443 8.96 -23.07 -10.32
C LYS A 443 8.82 -23.12 -8.80
N THR A 444 7.65 -22.82 -8.24
CA THR A 444 7.47 -22.67 -6.77
C THR A 444 6.48 -23.67 -6.16
N ASP A 445 5.50 -24.15 -6.93
CA ASP A 445 4.42 -25.01 -6.39
C ASP A 445 4.67 -26.53 -6.57
N GLN A 446 5.73 -26.93 -7.27
CA GLN A 446 6.11 -28.36 -7.39
C GLN A 446 6.71 -28.96 -6.10
N LYS A 447 7.19 -28.16 -5.13
CA LYS A 447 7.69 -28.68 -3.84
C LYS A 447 6.60 -28.89 -2.79
N THR A 448 5.45 -28.23 -2.93
CA THR A 448 4.33 -28.32 -1.98
C THR A 448 3.24 -29.31 -2.44
N ALA A 449 3.16 -29.64 -3.73
CA ALA A 449 2.18 -30.59 -4.26
C ALA A 449 2.59 -32.07 -4.18
N PHE A 450 3.89 -32.40 -4.12
CA PHE A 450 4.39 -33.78 -4.22
C PHE A 450 4.33 -34.63 -2.93
N SER A 451 3.55 -34.24 -1.92
CA SER A 451 3.39 -35.04 -0.68
C SER A 451 1.96 -35.49 -0.38
N THR A 452 0.99 -35.21 -1.26
CA THR A 452 -0.43 -35.56 -1.01
C THR A 452 -1.16 -36.30 -2.13
N GLU A 453 -0.48 -36.64 -3.23
CA GLU A 453 -1.08 -37.44 -4.32
C GLU A 453 -0.40 -38.80 -4.46
N ASN A 454 -0.47 -39.62 -3.41
CA ASN A 454 -0.17 -41.04 -3.54
C ASN A 454 -1.16 -41.89 -2.74
N ASN A 455 -2.46 -41.68 -2.98
CA ASN A 455 -3.46 -42.74 -2.88
C ASN A 455 -4.83 -42.22 -3.33
N ARG A 456 -5.18 -42.45 -4.59
CA ARG A 456 -6.56 -42.73 -5.04
C ARG A 456 -6.56 -43.03 -6.53
N THR A 457 -6.39 -44.32 -6.83
CA THR A 457 -6.88 -44.93 -8.06
C THR A 457 -8.40 -44.76 -8.11
N VAL A 458 -8.91 -43.99 -9.08
CA VAL A 458 -10.33 -44.01 -9.42
C VAL A 458 -10.44 -44.40 -10.89
N ARG A 459 -11.07 -45.56 -11.10
CA ARG A 459 -11.39 -46.18 -12.38
C ARG A 459 -12.36 -45.28 -13.15
N ALA A 460 -12.12 -45.19 -14.46
CA ALA A 460 -13.04 -44.59 -15.42
C ALA A 460 -14.30 -45.46 -15.59
N ALA A 461 -15.46 -44.80 -15.77
CA ALA A 461 -16.58 -45.33 -16.54
C ALA A 461 -17.44 -44.17 -17.12
N PRO A 462 -18.08 -44.34 -18.29
CA PRO A 462 -18.63 -43.28 -19.13
C PRO A 462 -20.17 -43.19 -19.08
N HIS A 463 -20.75 -42.03 -19.43
CA HIS A 463 -21.76 -41.84 -20.50
C HIS A 463 -22.47 -40.47 -20.43
N GLU A 464 -22.61 -39.93 -21.64
CA GLU A 464 -23.59 -38.99 -22.19
C GLU A 464 -24.81 -38.57 -21.36
N THR A 465 -25.15 -37.28 -21.46
CA THR A 465 -26.51 -36.86 -21.88
C THR A 465 -26.47 -35.42 -22.39
N SER A 466 -26.89 -35.25 -23.64
CA SER A 466 -27.13 -33.99 -24.32
C SER A 466 -28.51 -33.44 -23.96
N VAL A 467 -28.64 -32.12 -23.81
CA VAL A 467 -29.94 -31.43 -23.84
C VAL A 467 -29.85 -30.27 -24.81
N SER A 468 -30.71 -30.30 -25.81
CA SER A 468 -30.86 -29.35 -26.90
C SER A 468 -31.73 -28.15 -26.49
N TYR A 469 -31.37 -26.95 -26.94
CA TYR A 469 -32.25 -25.78 -26.92
C TYR A 469 -32.94 -25.64 -28.28
N GLY A 470 -34.27 -25.57 -28.30
CA GLY A 470 -35.08 -25.32 -29.50
C GLY A 470 -35.07 -23.84 -29.93
N PRO A 471 -35.54 -23.51 -31.16
CA PRO A 471 -35.43 -22.17 -31.71
C PRO A 471 -36.47 -21.22 -31.10
N GLY A 472 -36.01 -20.23 -30.33
CA GLY A 472 -36.84 -19.14 -29.82
C GLY A 472 -37.32 -18.22 -30.94
N ARG A 473 -38.61 -17.85 -30.93
CA ARG A 473 -39.22 -16.92 -31.88
C ARG A 473 -38.56 -15.53 -31.82
N PRO A 474 -38.39 -14.83 -32.94
CA PRO A 474 -37.84 -13.47 -32.93
C PRO A 474 -38.84 -12.47 -32.34
N ILE A 475 -38.33 -11.54 -31.51
CA ILE A 475 -39.07 -10.40 -31.00
C ILE A 475 -39.18 -9.36 -32.14
N LEU A 476 -40.40 -9.03 -32.54
CA LEU A 476 -40.66 -8.06 -33.61
C LEU A 476 -41.06 -6.71 -33.00
N ILE A 477 -40.16 -5.73 -33.05
CA ILE A 477 -40.45 -4.35 -32.64
C ILE A 477 -41.07 -3.61 -33.84
N ARG A 478 -42.27 -3.04 -33.66
CA ARG A 478 -42.91 -2.19 -34.67
C ARG A 478 -43.19 -0.80 -34.08
N ARG A 479 -42.81 0.25 -34.83
CA ARG A 479 -43.06 1.68 -34.56
C ARG A 479 -42.36 2.26 -33.31
N ALA A 480 -41.08 1.97 -33.12
CA ALA A 480 -40.24 2.79 -32.23
C ALA A 480 -39.97 4.16 -32.88
N ARG A 481 -40.09 5.27 -32.14
CA ARG A 481 -39.70 6.61 -32.58
C ARG A 481 -39.03 7.35 -31.42
N GLU A 482 -37.72 7.57 -31.55
CA GLU A 482 -36.97 8.59 -30.82
C GLU A 482 -35.77 9.07 -31.66
N HIS A 483 -35.30 10.28 -31.38
CA HIS A 483 -34.43 11.09 -32.23
C HIS A 483 -33.22 10.31 -32.78
N ASN A 484 -33.23 10.07 -34.10
CA ASN A 484 -32.22 9.40 -34.94
C ASN A 484 -32.41 7.91 -35.28
N LEU A 485 -33.56 7.31 -34.97
CA LEU A 485 -33.95 6.02 -35.57
C LEU A 485 -34.89 6.25 -36.78
N ARG A 486 -34.52 5.74 -37.96
CA ARG A 486 -35.40 5.68 -39.16
C ARG A 486 -36.23 4.41 -39.16
#